data_AF-R0GXI4-F1
#
_entry.id   AF-R0GXI4-F1
#
_cell.length_a   1.000
_cell.length_b   1.000
_cell.length_c   1.000
_cell.angle_alpha   90.00
_cell.angle_beta   90.00
_cell.angle_gamma   90.00
#
_symmetry.space_group_name_H-M   'P 1'
#
loop_
_entity.id
_entity.type
_entity.pdbx_description
1 polymer ?
#
loop_
_entity_poly.entity_id
_entity_poly.type
_entity_poly.pdbx_seq_one_letter_code
_entity_poly.pdbx_strand_id
1 'polypeptide(L)'
;MGEPSDSIALSNLLLCHESESSLNEDDERIERSEQEAHFATTIDDEDYVAELVRKENQRFDTQPSKTSSSLDRLVAINWILTTRTRFGFQHQTAYIAISYFDLFLHRRFIGLQSDESWAIRLLSVACLSLAAKMEERTVPGLSQYPQDHDFVFKPDVIRKTELLILSTLDWKLNLITPFHYLTYFVAKISPDNNNQSVSKELVLLRSSESLLALTKGQCIFVLSENARD
;
A
#
# COMPACT_ATOMS: atom_id res chain seq x y z
N MET A 1 -20.25 -42.90 33.49
CA MET A 1 -21.52 -42.67 32.77
C MET A 1 -21.89 -41.20 32.96
N GLY A 2 -21.97 -40.44 31.87
CA GLY A 2 -22.53 -39.08 31.84
C GLY A 2 -21.50 -37.95 31.91
N GLU A 3 -21.05 -37.47 30.75
CA GLU A 3 -20.30 -36.23 30.56
C GLU A 3 -21.14 -34.95 30.81
N PRO A 4 -20.47 -33.79 31.00
CA PRO A 4 -21.09 -32.46 31.11
C PRO A 4 -21.21 -31.76 29.75
N SER A 5 -22.31 -31.05 29.51
CA SER A 5 -22.60 -30.19 28.34
C SER A 5 -23.29 -28.93 28.88
N ASP A 6 -23.04 -27.68 28.47
CA ASP A 6 -22.27 -27.14 27.36
C ASP A 6 -21.74 -25.75 27.76
N SER A 7 -20.49 -25.45 27.41
CA SER A 7 -20.02 -24.08 27.30
C SER A 7 -19.02 -24.00 26.16
N ILE A 8 -19.18 -22.97 25.33
CA ILE A 8 -18.25 -22.45 24.32
C ILE A 8 -18.20 -23.22 22.99
N ALA A 9 -18.92 -22.71 21.99
CA ALA A 9 -18.52 -22.84 20.58
C ALA A 9 -19.13 -21.70 19.72
N LEU A 10 -18.64 -20.47 19.90
CA LEU A 10 -18.90 -19.35 18.98
C LEU A 10 -17.63 -18.91 18.24
N SER A 11 -16.70 -19.84 18.01
CA SER A 11 -15.39 -19.54 17.42
C SER A 11 -15.12 -20.26 16.10
N ASN A 12 -16.14 -20.45 15.24
CA ASN A 12 -15.94 -21.07 13.92
C ASN A 12 -16.50 -20.28 12.74
N LEU A 13 -16.78 -18.98 12.89
CA LEU A 13 -17.23 -18.15 11.78
C LEU A 13 -16.14 -17.21 11.26
N LEU A 14 -14.98 -17.75 10.85
CA LEU A 14 -13.99 -17.10 9.95
C LEU A 14 -12.76 -17.99 9.70
N LEU A 15 -12.98 -19.19 9.17
CA LEU A 15 -11.92 -19.97 8.53
C LEU A 15 -12.37 -20.32 7.11
N CYS A 16 -11.97 -19.49 6.14
CA CYS A 16 -12.04 -19.88 4.74
C CYS A 16 -11.02 -20.99 4.51
N HIS A 17 -11.52 -22.22 4.36
CA HIS A 17 -10.73 -23.38 4.01
C HIS A 17 -10.54 -23.38 2.49
N GLU A 18 -9.34 -23.06 2.01
CA GLU A 18 -9.01 -23.28 0.59
C GLU A 18 -9.00 -24.79 0.34
N SER A 19 -9.89 -25.25 -0.53
CA SER A 19 -9.84 -26.58 -1.13
C SER A 19 -9.76 -26.40 -2.63
N GLU A 20 -8.69 -26.93 -3.22
CA GLU A 20 -8.49 -27.00 -4.67
C GLU A 20 -9.67 -27.74 -5.29
N SER A 21 -10.39 -27.08 -6.20
CA SER A 21 -11.22 -27.76 -7.18
C SER A 21 -10.91 -27.20 -8.56
N SER A 22 -10.28 -28.05 -9.35
CA SER A 22 -10.09 -27.88 -10.78
C SER A 22 -11.40 -28.16 -11.49
N LEU A 23 -11.96 -27.16 -12.18
CA LEU A 23 -12.85 -27.40 -13.32
C LEU A 23 -12.52 -26.33 -14.38
N ASN A 24 -11.93 -26.80 -15.47
CA ASN A 24 -11.96 -26.12 -16.75
C ASN A 24 -13.39 -26.19 -17.26
N GLU A 25 -13.94 -25.07 -17.72
CA GLU A 25 -14.76 -25.00 -18.93
C GLU A 25 -14.86 -23.54 -19.36
N ASP A 26 -14.73 -23.38 -20.67
CA ASP A 26 -14.40 -22.17 -21.39
C ASP A 26 -15.55 -21.16 -21.51
N ASP A 27 -15.16 -19.92 -21.82
CA ASP A 27 -15.91 -18.93 -22.62
C ASP A 27 -16.99 -18.08 -21.92
N GLU A 28 -16.56 -17.12 -21.10
CA GLU A 28 -17.18 -15.77 -20.98
C GLU A 28 -16.10 -14.75 -20.59
N ARG A 29 -15.20 -14.45 -21.53
CA ARG A 29 -14.06 -13.54 -21.31
C ARG A 29 -13.98 -12.50 -22.41
N ILE A 30 -14.89 -11.53 -22.38
CA ILE A 30 -14.77 -10.12 -22.84
C ILE A 30 -16.16 -9.51 -22.59
N GLU A 31 -16.32 -8.71 -21.52
CA GLU A 31 -17.41 -7.72 -21.38
C GLU A 31 -17.23 -6.88 -20.09
N ARG A 32 -16.56 -7.42 -19.06
CA ARG A 32 -16.32 -6.67 -17.79
C ARG A 32 -15.25 -5.57 -17.82
N SER A 33 -14.38 -5.51 -18.85
CA SER A 33 -13.34 -4.47 -18.93
C SER A 33 -13.90 -3.13 -19.43
N GLU A 34 -15.04 -3.13 -20.10
CA GLU A 34 -15.65 -1.92 -20.66
C GLU A 34 -16.56 -1.22 -19.62
N GLN A 35 -17.13 -1.98 -18.68
CA GLN A 35 -18.02 -1.43 -17.65
C GLN A 35 -17.31 -0.52 -16.63
N GLU A 36 -16.05 -0.81 -16.26
CA GLU A 36 -15.27 0.04 -15.34
C GLU A 36 -14.83 1.36 -16.02
N ALA A 37 -14.54 1.33 -17.33
CA ALA A 37 -14.17 2.53 -18.08
C ALA A 37 -15.37 3.45 -18.36
N HIS A 38 -16.57 2.89 -18.51
CA HIS A 38 -17.78 3.63 -18.84
C HIS A 38 -18.52 4.23 -17.63
N PHE A 39 -18.19 3.80 -16.39
CA PHE A 39 -18.74 4.38 -15.16
C PHE A 39 -18.05 5.69 -14.76
N ALA A 40 -16.86 5.97 -15.30
CA ALA A 40 -16.11 7.20 -15.03
C ALA A 40 -16.61 8.42 -15.84
N THR A 41 -17.45 8.22 -16.86
CA THR A 41 -17.75 9.28 -17.85
C THR A 41 -18.95 10.18 -17.49
N THR A 42 -19.58 10.02 -16.32
CA THR A 42 -20.80 10.82 -15.98
C THR A 42 -20.88 11.33 -14.55
N ILE A 43 -19.81 11.22 -13.75
CA ILE A 43 -19.76 11.88 -12.44
C ILE A 43 -19.25 13.30 -12.68
N ASP A 44 -19.92 14.29 -12.10
CA ASP A 44 -19.50 15.69 -12.10
C ASP A 44 -18.02 15.80 -11.65
N ASP A 45 -17.15 16.00 -12.63
CA ASP A 45 -15.70 15.79 -12.54
C ASP A 45 -15.03 16.76 -11.56
N GLU A 46 -15.65 17.91 -11.27
CA GLU A 46 -15.09 18.90 -10.34
C GLU A 46 -15.41 18.57 -8.88
N ASP A 47 -16.61 18.07 -8.61
CA ASP A 47 -17.04 17.66 -7.25
C ASP A 47 -16.22 16.47 -6.74
N TYR A 48 -15.88 15.52 -7.61
CA TYR A 48 -15.00 14.40 -7.26
C TYR A 48 -13.61 14.86 -6.81
N VAL A 49 -12.97 15.75 -7.57
CA VAL A 49 -11.65 16.28 -7.22
C VAL A 49 -11.71 17.15 -5.97
N ALA A 50 -12.76 17.96 -5.82
CA ALA A 50 -12.97 18.76 -4.61
C ALA A 50 -13.06 17.86 -3.36
N GLU A 51 -13.70 16.70 -3.47
CA GLU A 51 -13.78 15.73 -2.38
C GLU A 51 -12.42 15.06 -2.09
N LEU A 52 -11.62 14.75 -3.11
CA LEU A 52 -10.24 14.26 -2.91
C LEU A 52 -9.39 15.29 -2.14
N VAL A 53 -9.45 16.56 -2.54
CA VAL A 53 -8.69 17.65 -1.88
C VAL A 53 -9.16 17.85 -0.44
N ARG A 54 -10.48 17.77 -0.17
CA ARG A 54 -10.99 17.85 1.21
C ARG A 54 -10.46 16.73 2.08
N LYS A 55 -10.49 15.49 1.59
CA LYS A 55 -9.98 14.32 2.31
C LYS A 55 -8.47 14.39 2.54
N GLU A 56 -7.72 14.92 1.57
CA GLU A 56 -6.29 15.15 1.69
C GLU A 56 -5.96 16.18 2.78
N ASN A 57 -6.63 17.34 2.77
CA ASN A 57 -6.40 18.41 3.74
C ASN A 57 -6.71 17.99 5.19
N GLN A 58 -7.70 17.13 5.41
CA GLN A 58 -8.01 16.61 6.75
C GLN A 58 -6.88 15.73 7.33
N ARG A 59 -5.96 15.22 6.50
CA ARG A 59 -4.81 14.41 6.96
C ARG A 59 -3.56 15.23 7.26
N PHE A 60 -3.33 16.32 6.53
CA PHE A 60 -2.11 17.13 6.62
C PHE A 60 -2.05 18.08 7.83
N ASP A 61 -3.10 18.16 8.64
CA ASP A 61 -3.12 18.95 9.89
C ASP A 61 -2.21 18.39 11.01
N THR A 62 -1.44 17.33 10.72
CA THR A 62 -0.51 16.73 11.69
C THR A 62 0.86 17.39 11.54
N GLN A 63 1.17 18.32 12.47
CA GLN A 63 2.43 19.06 12.61
C GLN A 63 3.68 18.20 12.30
N PRO A 64 4.72 18.74 11.63
CA PRO A 64 5.96 18.00 11.39
C PRO A 64 6.68 17.69 12.71
N SER A 65 6.53 16.47 13.20
CA SER A 65 7.35 15.96 14.31
C SER A 65 8.61 15.33 13.73
N LYS A 66 9.74 15.58 14.40
CA LYS A 66 11.09 15.09 14.11
C LYS A 66 11.09 13.80 13.30
N THR A 67 11.56 13.91 12.06
CA THR A 67 11.71 12.82 11.12
C THR A 67 12.57 11.72 11.75
N SER A 68 12.16 10.47 11.61
CA SER A 68 13.06 9.34 11.86
C SER A 68 14.35 9.53 11.06
N SER A 69 15.45 8.93 11.52
CA SER A 69 16.71 8.90 10.76
C SER A 69 16.45 8.62 9.28
N SER A 70 16.90 9.52 8.41
CA SER A 70 16.64 9.43 6.96
C SER A 70 17.19 8.11 6.35
N LEU A 71 18.14 7.46 7.04
CA LEU A 71 18.70 6.16 6.64
C LEU A 71 17.67 5.01 6.80
N ASP A 72 16.98 4.93 7.93
CA ASP A 72 16.01 3.84 8.19
C ASP A 72 14.86 3.90 7.19
N ARG A 73 14.37 5.12 6.93
CA ARG A 73 13.36 5.37 5.90
C ARG A 73 13.85 4.96 4.51
N LEU A 74 15.10 5.26 4.16
CA LEU A 74 15.67 4.86 2.88
C LEU A 74 15.79 3.33 2.74
N VAL A 75 16.20 2.64 3.80
CA VAL A 75 16.28 1.17 3.84
C VAL A 75 14.89 0.53 3.66
N ALA A 76 13.88 1.08 4.34
CA ALA A 76 12.49 0.65 4.21
C ALA A 76 11.97 0.86 2.78
N ILE A 77 12.11 2.07 2.23
CA ILE A 77 11.65 2.40 0.87
C ILE A 77 12.31 1.50 -0.17
N ASN A 78 13.63 1.29 -0.09
CA ASN A 78 14.33 0.43 -1.04
C ASN A 78 13.77 -0.98 -1.04
N TRP A 79 13.56 -1.56 0.15
CA TRP A 79 13.02 -2.90 0.24
C TRP A 79 11.56 -2.99 -0.22
N ILE A 80 10.73 -2.00 0.09
CA ILE A 80 9.34 -1.94 -0.38
C ILE A 80 9.32 -1.92 -1.90
N LEU A 81 10.14 -1.09 -2.54
CA LEU A 81 10.20 -0.98 -4.00
C LEU A 81 10.71 -2.27 -4.66
N THR A 82 11.77 -2.88 -4.12
CA THR A 82 12.30 -4.16 -4.61
C THR A 82 11.31 -5.30 -4.43
N THR A 83 10.58 -5.33 -3.33
CA THR A 83 9.59 -6.38 -3.07
C THR A 83 8.34 -6.18 -3.94
N ARG A 84 7.93 -4.93 -4.15
CA ARG A 84 6.87 -4.58 -5.10
C ARG A 84 7.19 -5.07 -6.50
N THR A 85 8.41 -4.83 -7.01
CA THR A 85 8.78 -5.31 -8.36
C THR A 85 8.80 -6.83 -8.43
N ARG A 86 9.21 -7.52 -7.37
CA ARG A 86 9.17 -8.98 -7.29
C ARG A 86 7.77 -9.55 -7.36
N PHE A 87 6.80 -8.93 -6.68
CA PHE A 87 5.41 -9.38 -6.70
C PHE A 87 4.57 -8.84 -7.86
N GLY A 88 5.09 -7.86 -8.61
CA GLY A 88 4.34 -7.22 -9.69
C GLY A 88 3.18 -6.34 -9.22
N PHE A 89 3.18 -5.90 -7.95
CA PHE A 89 2.17 -4.99 -7.42
C PHE A 89 2.16 -3.65 -8.16
N GLN A 90 1.10 -2.87 -8.06
CA GLN A 90 1.01 -1.54 -8.65
C GLN A 90 1.94 -0.53 -7.97
N HIS A 91 2.24 0.58 -8.65
CA HIS A 91 3.03 1.67 -8.06
C HIS A 91 2.28 2.36 -6.90
N GLN A 92 0.95 2.44 -7.00
CA GLN A 92 0.07 2.95 -5.96
C GLN A 92 0.23 2.16 -4.65
N THR A 93 0.31 0.83 -4.72
CA THR A 93 0.53 -0.05 -3.56
C THR A 93 1.84 0.26 -2.84
N ALA A 94 2.94 0.44 -3.58
CA ALA A 94 4.21 0.82 -2.97
C ALA A 94 4.13 2.21 -2.31
N TYR A 95 3.48 3.18 -2.96
CA TYR A 95 3.31 4.52 -2.42
C TYR A 95 2.49 4.52 -1.11
N ILE A 96 1.40 3.75 -1.08
CA ILE A 96 0.56 3.57 0.12
C ILE A 96 1.35 2.88 1.23
N ALA A 97 2.14 1.86 0.92
CA ALA A 97 3.00 1.19 1.89
C ALA A 97 4.03 2.15 2.53
N ILE A 98 4.69 2.98 1.71
CA ILE A 98 5.63 4.01 2.18
C ILE A 98 4.89 5.04 3.05
N SER A 99 3.69 5.45 2.65
CA SER A 99 2.86 6.38 3.42
C SER A 99 2.45 5.80 4.77
N TYR A 100 2.07 4.53 4.84
CA TYR A 100 1.79 3.85 6.12
C TYR A 100 3.03 3.80 7.02
N PHE A 101 4.20 3.52 6.44
CA PHE A 101 5.47 3.51 7.17
C PHE A 101 5.76 4.89 7.78
N ASP A 102 5.70 5.95 6.96
CA ASP A 102 5.96 7.32 7.39
C ASP A 102 4.95 7.79 8.45
N LEU A 103 3.66 7.53 8.25
CA LEU A 103 2.61 7.89 9.20
C LEU A 103 2.74 7.14 10.53
N PHE A 104 3.16 5.87 10.47
CA PHE A 104 3.37 5.08 11.67
C PHE A 104 4.52 5.65 12.50
N LEU A 105 5.67 5.94 11.88
CA LEU A 105 6.81 6.56 12.57
C LEU A 105 6.51 7.98 13.05
N HIS A 106 5.65 8.70 12.34
CA HIS A 106 5.19 10.02 12.76
C HIS A 106 4.36 9.95 14.05
N ARG A 107 3.41 9.01 14.15
CA ARG A 107 2.51 8.87 15.31
C ARG A 107 3.14 8.13 16.49
N ARG A 108 4.02 7.19 16.20
CA ARG A 108 4.80 6.45 17.19
C ARG A 108 6.22 6.92 17.03
N PHE A 109 6.64 7.85 17.89
CA PHE A 109 8.06 8.08 18.08
C PHE A 109 8.66 6.81 18.68
N ILE A 110 9.03 5.88 17.80
CA ILE A 110 9.90 4.78 18.17
C ILE A 110 11.29 5.39 18.10
N GLY A 111 11.87 5.66 19.27
CA GLY A 111 13.30 5.87 19.37
C GLY A 111 13.98 4.55 19.05
N LEU A 112 13.95 4.13 17.78
CA LEU A 112 14.71 3.00 17.28
C LEU A 112 16.16 3.35 17.56
N GLN A 113 16.74 2.63 18.51
CA GLN A 113 18.17 2.65 18.67
C GLN A 113 18.78 2.11 17.38
N SER A 114 19.97 2.58 17.01
CA SER A 114 20.66 2.20 15.77
C SER A 114 20.84 0.69 15.54
N ASP A 115 20.58 -0.14 16.57
CA ASP A 115 20.69 -1.60 16.57
C ASP A 115 19.39 -2.33 16.15
N GLU A 116 18.26 -1.62 15.97
CA GLU A 116 16.96 -2.25 15.70
C GLU A 116 16.60 -2.30 14.19
N SER A 117 17.57 -2.59 13.32
CA SER A 117 17.33 -2.70 11.86
C SER A 117 16.27 -3.75 11.49
N TRP A 118 16.13 -4.80 12.31
CA TRP A 118 15.10 -5.83 12.16
C TRP A 118 13.67 -5.25 12.28
N ALA A 119 13.48 -4.22 13.12
CA ALA A 119 12.18 -3.62 13.36
C ALA A 119 11.74 -2.76 12.15
N ILE A 120 12.67 -2.03 11.55
CA ILE A 120 12.44 -1.30 10.29
C ILE A 120 12.03 -2.26 9.18
N ARG A 121 12.73 -3.40 9.04
CA ARG A 121 12.37 -4.43 8.06
C ARG A 121 10.99 -5.00 8.34
N LEU A 122 10.70 -5.41 9.57
CA LEU A 122 9.40 -5.97 9.95
C LEU A 122 8.25 -4.98 9.68
N LEU A 123 8.46 -3.71 10.01
CA LEU A 123 7.49 -2.64 9.74
C LEU A 123 7.29 -2.47 8.23
N SER A 124 8.35 -2.49 7.44
CA SER A 124 8.28 -2.42 5.97
C SER A 124 7.47 -3.57 5.38
N VAL A 125 7.69 -4.81 5.86
CA VAL A 125 6.95 -6.00 5.44
C VAL A 125 5.46 -5.84 5.74
N ALA A 126 5.13 -5.44 6.97
CA ALA A 126 3.74 -5.27 7.40
C ALA A 126 3.03 -4.11 6.69
N CYS A 127 3.72 -3.00 6.42
CA CYS A 127 3.16 -1.89 5.64
C CYS A 127 2.85 -2.31 4.20
N LEU A 128 3.75 -3.06 3.56
CA LEU A 128 3.51 -3.54 2.19
C LEU A 128 2.42 -4.61 2.13
N SER A 129 2.34 -5.51 3.12
CA SER A 129 1.26 -6.50 3.17
C SER A 129 -0.10 -5.87 3.41
N LEU A 130 -0.16 -4.84 4.26
CA LEU A 130 -1.39 -4.09 4.47
C LEU A 130 -1.80 -3.30 3.22
N ALA A 131 -0.86 -2.63 2.54
CA ALA A 131 -1.13 -1.93 1.29
C ALA A 131 -1.62 -2.87 0.19
N ALA A 132 -0.98 -4.04 0.04
CA ALA A 132 -1.40 -5.04 -0.93
C ALA A 132 -2.84 -5.51 -0.68
N LYS A 133 -3.24 -5.71 0.58
CA LYS A 133 -4.62 -6.08 0.94
C LYS A 133 -5.66 -5.01 0.60
N MET A 134 -5.26 -3.75 0.50
CA MET A 134 -6.15 -2.64 0.18
C MET A 134 -6.27 -2.40 -1.32
N GLU A 135 -5.20 -2.63 -2.09
CA GLU A 135 -5.09 -2.17 -3.48
C GLU A 135 -4.99 -3.29 -4.51
N GLU A 136 -4.51 -4.48 -4.13
CA GLU A 136 -4.23 -5.56 -5.07
C GLU A 136 -5.37 -6.57 -5.16
N ARG A 137 -5.63 -7.05 -6.38
CA ARG A 137 -6.64 -8.10 -6.63
C ARG A 137 -6.21 -9.45 -6.04
N THR A 138 -4.91 -9.73 -6.07
CA THR A 138 -4.31 -10.98 -5.59
C THR A 138 -3.20 -10.66 -4.62
N VAL A 139 -3.35 -11.13 -3.39
CA VAL A 139 -2.42 -10.83 -2.31
C VAL A 139 -1.68 -12.11 -1.90
N PRO A 140 -0.34 -12.13 -1.93
CA PRO A 140 0.44 -13.27 -1.47
C PRO A 140 0.26 -13.50 0.03
N GLY A 141 0.40 -14.76 0.45
CA GLY A 141 0.39 -15.11 1.87
C GLY A 141 1.58 -14.49 2.62
N LEU A 142 1.43 -14.23 3.91
CA LEU A 142 2.48 -13.59 4.73
C LEU A 142 3.81 -14.39 4.76
N SER A 143 3.75 -15.70 4.56
CA SER A 143 4.94 -16.57 4.45
C SER A 143 5.70 -16.42 3.13
N GLN A 144 5.09 -15.84 2.10
CA GLN A 144 5.69 -15.65 0.77
C GLN A 144 6.47 -14.33 0.66
N TYR A 145 6.33 -13.43 1.64
CA TYR A 145 7.09 -12.18 1.67
C TYR A 145 8.59 -12.48 1.77
N PRO A 146 9.44 -11.86 0.92
CA PRO A 146 10.88 -12.06 0.96
C PRO A 146 11.42 -11.77 2.35
N GLN A 147 12.23 -12.70 2.85
CA GLN A 147 12.91 -12.57 4.12
C GLN A 147 14.40 -12.48 3.83
N ASP A 148 15.09 -11.59 4.53
CA ASP A 148 16.53 -11.46 4.39
C ASP A 148 17.20 -12.60 5.17
N HIS A 149 18.43 -12.95 4.81
CA HIS A 149 19.21 -13.95 5.56
C HIS A 149 19.36 -13.59 7.04
N ASP A 150 19.38 -12.29 7.34
CA ASP A 150 19.54 -11.76 8.69
C ASP A 150 18.22 -11.67 9.47
N PHE A 151 17.07 -11.67 8.78
CA PHE A 151 15.77 -11.40 9.39
C PHE A 151 14.69 -12.37 8.91
N VAL A 152 14.36 -13.35 9.75
CA VAL A 152 13.28 -14.32 9.50
C VAL A 152 12.08 -14.03 10.41
N PHE A 153 10.95 -13.68 9.82
CA PHE A 153 9.72 -13.34 10.54
C PHE A 153 8.65 -14.41 10.38
N LYS A 154 8.07 -14.85 11.49
CA LYS A 154 6.88 -15.72 11.44
C LYS A 154 5.67 -14.92 10.94
N PRO A 155 4.75 -15.53 10.16
CA PRO A 155 3.50 -14.88 9.73
C PRO A 155 2.71 -14.22 10.86
N ASP A 156 2.69 -14.84 12.05
CA ASP A 156 1.99 -14.29 13.22
C ASP A 156 2.60 -12.98 13.74
N VAL A 157 3.91 -12.83 13.62
CA VAL A 157 4.60 -11.59 14.01
C VAL A 157 4.25 -10.48 13.02
N ILE A 158 4.28 -10.77 11.72
CA ILE A 158 3.86 -9.83 10.67
C ILE A 158 2.41 -9.39 10.90
N ARG A 159 1.50 -10.34 11.15
CA ARG A 159 0.08 -10.04 11.44
C ARG A 159 -0.11 -9.16 12.66
N LYS A 160 0.64 -9.40 13.74
CA LYS A 160 0.61 -8.53 14.94
C LYS A 160 1.07 -7.12 14.61
N THR A 161 2.11 -6.98 13.79
CA THR A 161 2.58 -5.67 13.31
C THR A 161 1.55 -4.97 12.43
N GLU A 162 0.86 -5.70 11.54
CA GLU A 162 -0.27 -5.14 10.76
C GLU A 162 -1.34 -4.54 11.67
N LEU A 163 -1.76 -5.27 12.71
CA LEU A 163 -2.73 -4.78 13.70
C LEU A 163 -2.22 -3.57 14.49
N LEU A 164 -0.92 -3.54 14.78
CA LEU A 164 -0.28 -2.39 15.44
C LEU A 164 -0.30 -1.15 14.53
N ILE A 165 -0.04 -1.31 13.23
CA ILE A 165 -0.15 -0.21 12.25
C ILE A 165 -1.60 0.26 12.16
N LEU A 166 -2.54 -0.66 11.95
CA LEU A 166 -3.98 -0.37 11.87
C LEU A 166 -4.48 0.43 13.07
N SER A 167 -4.17 -0.03 14.29
CA SER A 167 -4.55 0.67 15.52
C SER A 167 -3.88 2.04 15.66
N THR A 168 -2.61 2.17 15.26
CA THR A 168 -1.89 3.45 15.30
C THR A 168 -2.46 4.48 14.32
N LEU A 169 -2.94 4.02 13.16
CA LEU A 169 -3.55 4.86 12.15
C LEU A 169 -5.07 5.06 12.36
N ASP A 170 -5.63 4.65 13.50
CA ASP A 170 -7.07 4.67 13.79
C ASP A 170 -7.91 4.00 12.69
N TRP A 171 -7.37 2.97 12.05
CA TRP A 171 -7.98 2.28 10.90
C TRP A 171 -8.25 3.18 9.67
N LYS A 172 -7.69 4.40 9.65
CA LYS A 172 -7.82 5.37 8.55
C LYS A 172 -6.84 5.03 7.43
N LEU A 173 -7.07 3.92 6.76
CA LEU A 173 -6.22 3.43 5.67
C LEU A 173 -6.51 4.05 4.29
N ASN A 174 -7.69 4.65 4.10
CA ASN A 174 -8.06 5.25 2.81
C ASN A 174 -7.25 6.51 2.49
N LEU A 175 -6.05 6.32 1.96
CA LEU A 175 -5.12 7.38 1.59
C LEU A 175 -5.51 7.94 0.22
N ILE A 176 -5.70 9.25 0.17
CA ILE A 176 -5.72 9.95 -1.11
C ILE A 176 -4.28 9.96 -1.62
N THR A 177 -4.08 9.37 -2.78
CA THR A 177 -2.76 9.27 -3.41
C THR A 177 -2.69 10.16 -4.64
N PRO A 178 -1.49 10.66 -5.03
CA PRO A 178 -1.31 11.40 -6.27
C PRO A 178 -1.84 10.68 -7.52
N PHE A 179 -1.89 9.34 -7.48
CA PHE A 179 -2.41 8.51 -8.56
C PHE A 179 -3.91 8.75 -8.83
N HIS A 180 -4.71 9.08 -7.80
CA HIS A 180 -6.12 9.42 -7.97
C HIS A 180 -6.29 10.68 -8.84
N TYR A 181 -5.44 11.69 -8.61
CA TYR A 181 -5.43 12.91 -9.42
C TYR A 181 -4.86 12.66 -10.82
N LEU A 182 -3.81 11.84 -10.95
CA LEU A 182 -3.24 11.51 -12.26
C LEU A 182 -4.25 10.86 -13.19
N THR A 183 -5.01 9.87 -12.70
CA THR A 183 -6.07 9.21 -13.48
C THR A 183 -7.12 10.23 -13.93
N TYR A 184 -7.54 11.12 -13.04
CA TYR A 184 -8.47 12.20 -13.36
C TYR A 184 -7.95 13.13 -14.46
N PHE A 185 -6.73 13.68 -14.29
CA PHE A 185 -6.18 14.64 -15.25
C PHE A 185 -5.88 14.00 -16.61
N VAL A 186 -5.43 12.74 -16.64
CA VAL A 186 -5.20 12.01 -17.90
C VAL A 186 -6.51 11.78 -18.65
N ALA A 187 -7.59 11.43 -17.94
CA ALA A 187 -8.91 11.29 -18.55
C ALA A 187 -9.41 12.62 -19.14
N LYS A 188 -9.24 13.74 -18.42
CA LYS A 188 -9.69 15.07 -18.84
C LYS A 188 -8.87 15.66 -20.01
N ILE A 189 -7.56 15.41 -20.07
CA ILE A 189 -6.67 15.95 -21.11
C ILE A 189 -6.79 15.17 -22.42
N SER A 190 -7.19 13.90 -22.37
CA SER A 190 -7.32 13.04 -23.55
C SER A 190 -8.72 12.40 -23.61
N PRO A 191 -9.78 13.19 -23.89
CA PRO A 191 -11.11 12.65 -24.14
C PRO A 191 -11.05 11.73 -25.37
N ASP A 192 -11.79 10.62 -25.31
CA ASP A 192 -11.55 9.41 -26.10
C ASP A 192 -11.33 9.63 -27.60
N ASN A 193 -10.08 9.39 -28.01
CA ASN A 193 -9.70 9.14 -29.38
C ASN A 193 -9.08 7.73 -29.37
N ASN A 194 -9.67 6.78 -30.09
CA ASN A 194 -9.38 5.33 -29.98
C ASN A 194 -7.90 4.93 -30.20
N ASN A 195 -7.07 5.85 -30.69
CA ASN A 195 -5.63 5.66 -30.88
C ASN A 195 -4.75 6.12 -29.69
N GLN A 196 -5.33 6.66 -28.62
CA GLN A 196 -4.61 7.30 -27.50
C GLN A 196 -4.47 6.42 -26.25
N SER A 197 -5.05 5.21 -26.21
CA SER A 197 -5.05 4.34 -25.01
C SER A 197 -3.64 3.99 -24.53
N VAL A 198 -2.74 3.63 -25.45
CA VAL A 198 -1.32 3.37 -25.16
C VAL A 198 -0.60 4.61 -24.63
N SER A 199 -0.97 5.81 -25.10
CA SER A 199 -0.39 7.05 -24.59
C SER A 199 -0.86 7.37 -23.16
N LYS A 200 -2.13 7.11 -22.83
CA LYS A 200 -2.67 7.28 -21.46
C LYS A 200 -1.95 6.37 -20.47
N GLU A 201 -1.80 5.08 -20.81
CA GLU A 201 -1.11 4.09 -19.97
C GLU A 201 0.37 4.45 -19.76
N LEU A 202 1.06 4.88 -20.82
CA LEU A 202 2.46 5.30 -20.72
C LEU A 202 2.64 6.55 -19.86
N VAL A 203 1.76 7.54 -19.98
CA VAL A 203 1.79 8.74 -19.13
C VAL A 203 1.59 8.35 -17.68
N LEU A 204 0.57 7.55 -17.37
CA LEU A 204 0.33 7.07 -16.01
C LEU A 204 1.53 6.30 -15.45
N LEU A 205 2.13 5.42 -16.25
CA LEU A 205 3.32 4.66 -15.87
C LEU A 205 4.51 5.59 -15.57
N ARG A 206 4.82 6.54 -16.44
CA ARG A 206 5.96 7.46 -16.27
C ARG A 206 5.76 8.42 -15.09
N SER A 207 4.55 8.94 -14.91
CA SER A 207 4.20 9.78 -13.76
C SER A 207 4.32 9.00 -12.45
N SER A 208 3.87 7.75 -12.44
CA SER A 208 4.00 6.83 -11.30
C SER A 208 5.45 6.58 -10.92
N GLU A 209 6.31 6.25 -11.90
CA GLU A 209 7.75 6.05 -11.70
C GLU A 209 8.42 7.31 -11.13
N SER A 210 8.06 8.48 -11.67
CA SER A 210 8.58 9.78 -11.25
C SER A 210 8.18 10.11 -9.81
N LEU A 211 6.91 9.87 -9.43
CA LEU A 211 6.43 10.07 -8.06
C LEU A 211 7.19 9.19 -7.07
N LEU A 212 7.38 7.90 -7.38
CA LEU A 212 8.15 7.01 -6.51
C LEU A 212 9.63 7.43 -6.44
N ALA A 213 10.22 7.87 -7.55
CA ALA A 213 11.58 8.39 -7.55
C ALA A 213 11.72 9.62 -6.65
N LEU A 214 10.74 10.52 -6.64
CA LEU A 214 10.70 11.68 -5.74
C LEU A 214 10.59 11.28 -4.27
N THR A 215 9.74 10.30 -3.92
CA THR A 215 9.62 9.82 -2.53
C THR A 215 10.94 9.25 -1.98
N LYS A 216 11.72 8.59 -2.84
CA LYS A 216 13.06 8.09 -2.54
C LYS A 216 14.12 9.21 -2.54
N GLY A 217 14.02 10.16 -3.47
CA GLY A 217 14.93 11.31 -3.59
C GLY A 217 14.91 12.21 -2.37
N GLN A 218 13.73 12.47 -1.79
CA GLN A 218 13.60 13.28 -0.56
C GLN A 218 14.41 12.71 0.62
N CYS A 219 14.59 11.39 0.73
CA CYS A 219 15.52 10.81 1.71
C CYS A 219 16.98 11.16 1.43
N ILE A 220 17.41 11.08 0.17
CA ILE A 220 18.81 11.26 -0.24
C ILE A 220 19.26 12.72 -0.06
N PHE A 221 18.41 13.69 -0.40
CA PHE A 221 18.71 15.12 -0.20
C PHE A 221 18.93 15.45 1.28
N VAL A 222 18.05 14.97 2.17
CA VAL A 222 18.17 15.17 3.63
C VAL A 222 19.45 14.53 4.19
N LEU A 223 19.88 13.39 3.66
CA LEU A 223 21.15 12.75 4.06
C LEU A 223 22.40 13.53 3.60
N SER A 224 22.35 14.14 2.41
CA SER A 224 23.46 14.93 1.89
C SER A 224 23.65 16.26 2.62
N GLU A 225 22.57 16.79 3.20
CA GLU A 225 22.57 18.04 3.96
C GLU A 225 23.10 17.80 5.39
N ASN A 226 22.63 16.74 6.06
CA ASN A 226 23.12 16.34 7.39
C ASN A 226 24.58 15.84 7.42
N ALA A 227 25.19 15.51 6.27
CA ALA A 227 26.59 15.08 6.19
C ALA A 227 27.57 16.23 5.97
N ARG A 228 27.08 17.47 5.83
CA ARG A 228 27.90 18.68 5.65
C ARG A 228 28.05 19.53 6.91
N ASP A 229 27.29 19.21 7.96
CA ASP A 229 27.38 19.78 9.32
C ASP A 229 28.19 18.87 10.24
#